data_AF-L8P4L8-F1
#
_entry.id   AF-L8P4L8-F1
#
_cell.length_a   1.000
_cell.length_b   1.000
_cell.length_c   1.000
_cell.angle_alpha   90.00
_cell.angle_beta   90.00
_cell.angle_gamma   90.00
#
_symmetry.space_group_name_H-M   'P 1'
#
loop_
_entity.id
_entity.type
_entity.pdbx_description
1 polymer ?
#
loop_
_entity_poly.entity_id
_entity_poly.type
_entity_poly.pdbx_seq_one_letter_code
_entity_poly.pdbx_strand_id
1 'polypeptide(L)' 'MTASRIVIVGASAAGLTAAETLRQEGHTGPLILIGDEPSGRT' A
#
# COMPACT_ATOMS: atom_id res chain seq x y z
N MET A 1 0.68 21.83 0.32
CA MET A 1 0.93 20.97 1.50
C MET A 1 1.45 19.63 1.01
N THR A 2 2.57 19.14 1.53
CA THR A 2 3.05 17.80 1.18
C THR A 2 2.13 16.77 1.81
N ALA A 3 1.54 15.88 1.01
CA ALA A 3 0.73 14.80 1.53
C ALA A 3 1.57 13.86 2.41
N SER A 4 1.00 13.40 3.52
CA SER A 4 1.66 12.52 4.49
C SER A 4 2.16 11.23 3.83
N ARG A 5 3.27 10.67 4.33
CA ARG A 5 3.73 9.33 3.90
C ARG A 5 3.00 8.26 4.70
N ILE A 6 2.54 7.21 4.03
CA ILE A 6 1.85 6.07 4.63
C ILE A 6 2.63 4.78 4.29
N VAL A 7 2.81 3.92 5.30
CA VAL A 7 3.42 2.58 5.15
C VAL A 7 2.39 1.54 5.58
N ILE A 8 2.14 0.56 4.72
CA ILE A 8 1.21 -0.54 4.94
C ILE A 8 2.03 -1.83 5.06
N VAL A 9 1.83 -2.58 6.15
CA VAL A 9 2.51 -3.87 6.39
C VAL A 9 1.50 -5.00 6.21
N GLY A 10 1.81 -5.92 5.29
CA GLY A 10 0.97 -7.01 4.82
C GLY A 10 0.49 -6.78 3.38
N ALA A 11 1.21 -7.29 2.38
CA ALA A 11 0.84 -7.17 0.95
C ALA A 11 -0.19 -8.24 0.48
N SER A 12 -1.02 -8.73 1.39
CA SER A 12 -2.15 -9.61 1.04
C SER A 12 -3.36 -8.77 0.56
N ALA A 13 -4.53 -9.41 0.43
CA ALA A 13 -5.76 -8.74 -0.01
C ALA A 13 -6.09 -7.48 0.80
N ALA A 14 -5.99 -7.54 2.13
CA ALA A 14 -6.35 -6.41 2.99
C ALA A 14 -5.42 -5.19 2.78
N GLY A 15 -4.11 -5.42 2.63
CA GLY A 15 -3.15 -4.33 2.40
C GLY A 15 -3.26 -3.72 1.01
N LEU A 16 -3.56 -4.53 0.00
CA LEU A 16 -3.83 -4.03 -1.34
C LEU A 16 -5.11 -3.17 -1.36
N THR A 17 -6.20 -3.67 -0.77
CA THR A 17 -7.45 -2.91 -0.64
C THR A 17 -7.21 -1.58 0.08
N ALA A 18 -6.45 -1.58 1.19
CA ALA A 18 -6.13 -0.34 1.89
C ALA A 18 -5.34 0.66 1.01
N ALA A 19 -4.36 0.18 0.24
CA ALA A 19 -3.59 1.02 -0.67
C ALA A 19 -4.47 1.61 -1.79
N GLU A 20 -5.36 0.80 -2.36
CA GLU A 20 -6.31 1.22 -3.40
C GLU A 20 -7.30 2.25 -2.88
N THR A 21 -7.94 1.99 -1.73
CA THR A 21 -8.86 2.93 -1.10
C THR A 21 -8.18 4.26 -0.81
N LEU A 22 -6.95 4.28 -0.30
CA LEU A 22 -6.22 5.53 -0.08
C LEU A 22 -6.06 6.33 -1.37
N ARG A 23 -5.76 5.68 -2.50
CA ARG A 23 -5.68 6.37 -3.80
C ARG A 23 -7.04 6.89 -4.27
N GLN A 24 -8.10 6.10 -4.10
CA GLN A 24 -9.47 6.50 -4.46
C GLN A 24 -9.96 7.71 -3.63
N GLU A 25 -9.61 7.74 -2.34
CA GLU A 25 -9.92 8.85 -1.43
C GLU A 25 -9.02 10.09 -1.62
N GLY A 26 -8.20 10.11 -2.67
CA GLY A 26 -7.40 11.28 -3.04
C GLY A 26 -6.08 11.42 -2.29
N HIS A 27 -5.60 10.37 -1.61
CA HIS A 27 -4.26 10.37 -1.05
C HIS A 27 -3.22 10.34 -2.17
N THR A 28 -2.55 11.48 -2.37
CA THR A 28 -1.48 11.64 -3.37
C THR A 28 -0.08 11.51 -2.79
N GLY A 29 0.02 11.26 -1.48
CA GLY A 29 1.29 11.10 -0.78
C GLY A 29 2.02 9.79 -1.10
N PRO A 30 3.27 9.65 -0.65
CA PRO A 30 4.02 8.42 -0.81
C PRO A 30 3.34 7.27 -0.06
N LEU A 31 3.09 6.16 -0.76
CA LEU A 31 2.54 4.92 -0.24
C LEU A 31 3.56 3.80 -0.45
N ILE A 32 3.91 3.10 0.63
CA ILE A 32 4.81 1.94 0.62
C ILE A 32 4.02 0.74 1.14
N LEU A 33 3.97 -0.33 0.36
CA LEU A 33 3.37 -1.60 0.75
C LEU A 33 4.49 -2.62 0.97
N ILE A 34 4.51 -3.23 2.15
CA ILE A 34 5.49 -4.25 2.55
C ILE A 34 4.75 -5.57 2.67
N GLY A 35 5.23 -6.61 1.99
CA GLY A 35 4.76 -7.98 2.16
C GLY A 35 5.94 -8.93 2.35
N ASP A 36 5.69 -10.03 3.04
CA ASP A 36 6.63 -11.15 3.18
C ASP A 36 6.28 -12.29 2.19
N GLU A 37 5.36 -12.02 1.26
CA GLU A 37 4.97 -13.01 0.26
C GLU A 37 6.18 -13.28 -0.66
N PRO A 38 6.58 -14.55 -0.86
CA PRO A 38 7.65 -14.85 -1.79
C PRO A 38 7.28 -14.33 -3.17
N SER A 39 8.17 -13.56 -3.79
CA SER A 39 7.98 -12.79 -5.02
C SER A 39 7.63 -13.60 -6.28
N GLY A 40 7.43 -14.90 -6.14
CA GLY A 40 7.08 -15.82 -7.21
C GLY A 40 7.59 -17.20 -6.86
N ARG A 41 6.72 -18.20 -6.94
CA ARG A 41 7.13 -19.60 -7.01
C ARG A 41 7.54 -19.84 -8.47
N THR A 42 8.82 -19.72 -8.79
CA THR A 42 9.41 -20.15 -10.08
C THR A 42 10.73 -20.84 -9.79
#